data_AF-A0A6C0C8M5-F1
#
_entry.id   AF-A0A6C0C8M5-F1
#
_cell.length_a   1.000
_cell.length_b   1.000
_cell.length_c   1.000
_cell.angle_alpha   90.00
_cell.angle_beta   90.00
_cell.angle_gamma   90.00
#
_symmetry.space_group_name_H-M   'P 1'
#
loop_
_entity.id
_entity.type
_entity.pdbx_description
1 polymer ?
#
loop_
_entity_poly.entity_id
_entity_poly.type
_entity_poly.pdbx_seq_one_letter_code
_entity_poly.pdbx_strand_id
1 'polypeptide(L)' 'MNFNLNNLIKYLIMFSIVTFSTFFIPNCSIMNQHAIYIGLLAGTTFVLLDKYYPSIVINQEEHF' A
#
# COMPACT_ATOMS: atom_id res chain seq x y z
N MET A 1 17.60 -9.75 8.96
CA MET A 1 16.58 -8.80 8.43
C MET A 1 15.22 -9.33 8.85
N ASN A 2 14.67 -8.86 9.97
CA ASN A 2 13.40 -9.35 10.52
C ASN A 2 12.26 -8.65 9.76
N PHE A 3 11.89 -9.18 8.60
CA PHE A 3 10.80 -8.60 7.81
C PHE A 3 9.50 -8.83 8.57
N ASN A 4 8.79 -7.74 8.88
CA ASN A 4 7.43 -7.80 9.42
C ASN A 4 6.50 -8.31 8.31
N LEU A 5 6.45 -9.64 8.15
CA LEU A 5 5.72 -10.36 7.11
C LEU A 5 4.24 -9.94 7.04
N ASN A 6 3.64 -9.65 8.19
CA ASN A 6 2.27 -9.14 8.29
C ASN A 6 2.07 -7.78 7.59
N ASN A 7 3.05 -6.87 7.71
CA ASN A 7 2.95 -5.56 7.08
C ASN A 7 3.23 -5.66 5.58
N LEU A 8 4.18 -6.52 5.19
CA LEU A 8 4.49 -6.78 3.78
C LEU A 8 3.30 -7.34 3.01
N ILE A 9 2.52 -8.24 3.63
CA ILE A 9 1.29 -8.78 3.05
C ILE A 9 0.23 -7.69 2.83
N LYS A 10 0.05 -6.78 3.80
CA LYS A 10 -0.89 -5.65 3.64
C LYS A 10 -0.54 -4.79 2.43
N TYR A 11 0.75 -4.46 2.26
CA TYR A 11 1.21 -3.62 1.16
C TYR A 11 1.08 -4.33 -0.20
N LEU A 12 1.33 -5.64 -0.26
CA LEU A 12 1.21 -6.43 -1.48
C LEU A 12 -0.26 -6.59 -1.93
N ILE A 13 -1.18 -6.76 -0.99
CA ILE A 13 -2.62 -6.77 -1.25
C ILE A 13 -3.07 -5.41 -1.81
N MET A 14 -2.65 -4.31 -1.19
CA MET A 14 -2.98 -2.96 -1.67
C MET A 14 -2.47 -2.72 -3.10
N PHE A 15 -1.21 -3.07 -3.37
CA PHE A 15 -0.61 -2.95 -4.69
C PHE A 15 -1.39 -3.75 -5.75
N SER A 16 -1.77 -4.99 -5.42
CA SER A 16 -2.49 -5.87 -6.34
C SER A 16 -3.88 -5.32 -6.64
N ILE A 17 -4.66 -4.95 -5.61
CA ILE A 17 -6.02 -4.41 -5.78
C ILE A 17 -6.00 -3.14 -6.63
N VAL A 18 -5.08 -2.20 -6.37
CA VAL A 18 -4.98 -0.95 -7.12
C VAL A 18 -4.59 -1.21 -8.57
N THR A 19 -3.60 -2.08 -8.82
CA THR A 19 -3.16 -2.40 -10.19
C THR A 19 -4.27 -3.08 -10.98
N PHE A 20 -4.95 -4.07 -10.39
CA PHE A 20 -6.09 -4.75 -11.04
C PHE A 20 -7.26 -3.81 -11.26
N SER A 21 -7.61 -2.98 -10.27
CA SER A 21 -8.70 -2.00 -10.40
C SER A 21 -8.41 -1.00 -11.52
N THR A 22 -7.16 -0.54 -11.63
CA THR A 22 -6.76 0.38 -12.69
C THR A 22 -6.82 -0.30 -14.06
N PHE A 23 -6.40 -1.57 -14.15
CA PHE A 23 -6.41 -2.34 -15.38
C PHE A 23 -7.82 -2.69 -15.89
N PHE A 24 -8.77 -2.88 -14.97
CA PHE A 24 -10.16 -3.23 -15.32
C PHE A 24 -10.98 -2.04 -15.82
N ILE A 25 -10.50 -0.80 -15.69
CA ILE A 25 -11.21 0.40 -16.19
C ILE A 25 -11.15 0.40 -17.73
N PRO A 26 -12.29 0.17 -18.43
CA PRO A 26 -12.32 0.21 -19.89
C PRO A 26 -12.48 1.67 -20.35
N ASN A 27 -11.79 2.03 -21.44
CA ASN A 27 -11.69 3.38 -22.06
C ASN A 27 -10.55 4.31 -21.60
N CYS A 28 -9.69 3.89 -20.65
CA CYS A 28 -8.50 4.67 -20.29
C CYS A 28 -7.20 4.02 -20.80
N SER A 29 -6.97 4.07 -22.12
CA SER A 29 -5.76 3.50 -22.77
C SER A 29 -4.45 3.95 -22.11
N ILE A 30 -4.35 5.23 -21.72
CA ILE A 30 -3.17 5.81 -21.08
C ILE A 30 -3.01 5.32 -19.64
N MET A 31 -4.10 5.18 -18.90
CA MET A 31 -4.06 4.78 -17.49
C MET A 31 -3.74 3.30 -17.34
N ASN A 32 -4.18 2.46 -18.29
CA ASN A 32 -3.88 1.03 -18.31
C ASN A 32 -2.39 0.76 -18.60
N GLN A 33 -1.78 1.54 -19.51
CA GLN A 33 -0.35 1.43 -19.81
C GLN A 33 0.53 1.81 -18.61
N HIS A 34 0.03 2.70 -17.74
CA HIS A 34 0.71 3.13 -16.51
C HIS A 34 0.10 2.53 -15.23
N ALA A 35 -0.74 1.50 -15.32
CA ALA A 35 -1.41 0.90 -14.16
C ALA A 35 -0.41 0.38 -13.11
N ILE A 36 0.73 -0.17 -13.57
CA ILE A 36 1.82 -0.62 -12.69
C ILE A 36 2.47 0.56 -11.94
N TYR A 37 2.70 1.69 -12.61
CA TYR A 37 3.27 2.89 -11.98
C TYR A 37 2.31 3.50 -10.95
N ILE A 38 1.02 3.49 -11.24
CA ILE A 38 -0.03 3.94 -10.33
C ILE A 38 -0.10 3.02 -9.11
N GLY A 39 -0.04 1.70 -9.31
CA GLY A 39 0.05 0.72 -8.22
C GLY A 39 1.29 0.96 -7.35
N LEU A 40 2.44 1.24 -7.95
CA LEU A 40 3.69 1.48 -7.22
C LEU A 40 3.66 2.79 -6.42
N LEU A 41 3.10 3.85 -7.01
CA LEU A 41 2.84 5.12 -6.33
C LEU A 41 1.89 4.93 -5.14
N ALA A 42 0.78 4.23 -5.33
CA ALA A 42 -0.17 3.95 -4.26
C ALA A 42 0.48 3.13 -3.13
N GLY A 43 1.22 2.07 -3.47
CA GLY A 43 1.92 1.22 -2.50
C GLY A 43 2.96 2.00 -1.68
N THR A 44 3.80 2.80 -2.33
CA THR A 44 4.82 3.62 -1.64
C THR A 44 4.19 4.67 -0.73
N THR A 45 3.12 5.34 -1.19
CA THR A 45 2.38 6.33 -0.39
C THR A 45 1.71 5.68 0.82
N PHE A 46 1.15 4.48 0.65
CA PHE A 46 0.54 3.72 1.74
C PHE A 46 1.56 3.30 2.80
N VAL A 47 2.75 2.83 2.39
CA VAL A 47 3.84 2.52 3.34
C VAL A 47 4.29 3.76 4.11
N LEU A 48 4.40 4.91 3.42
CA LEU A 48 4.74 6.18 4.07
C LEU A 48 3.68 6.58 5.09
N LEU A 49 2.39 6.49 4.74
CA LEU A 49 1.28 6.81 5.65
C LEU A 49 1.25 5.86 6.84
N ASP A 50 1.41 4.55 6.64
CA ASP A 50 1.40 3.55 7.71
C ASP A 50 2.57 3.76 8.69
N LYS A 51 3.72 4.25 8.20
CA LYS A 51 4.90 4.52 9.03
C LYS A 51 4.87 5.88 9.74
N TYR A 52 4.46 6.95 9.05
CA TYR A 52 4.55 8.33 9.55
C TYR A 52 3.23 8.85 10.14
N TYR A 53 2.10 8.25 9.78
CA TYR A 53 0.78 8.60 10.28
C TYR A 53 0.00 7.35 10.74
N PRO A 54 0.53 6.61 11.74
CA PRO A 54 -0.19 5.47 12.27
C PRO A 54 -1.50 5.94 12.90
N SER A 55 -2.63 5.55 12.31
CA SER A 55 -3.97 5.87 12.83
C SER A 55 -4.24 5.25 14.21
N ILE A 56 -3.40 4.31 14.65
CA ILE A 56 -3.48 3.62 15.93
C ILE A 56 -2.10 3.75 16.59
N VAL A 57 -1.95 4.76 17.45
CA VAL A 57 -0.78 4.86 18.32
C VAL A 57 -1.05 3.92 19.48
N ILE A 58 -0.56 2.69 19.39
CA ILE A 58 -0.52 1.81 20.57
C ILE A 58 0.54 2.41 21.47
N ASN A 59 0.11 3.24 22.42
CA ASN A 59 0.92 3.55 23.59
C ASN A 59 1.15 2.20 24.28
N GLN A 60 2.34 1.64 24.12
CA GLN A 60 2.82 0.68 25.09
C GLN A 60 2.96 1.47 26.38
N GLU A 61 1.93 1.44 27.22
CA GLU A 61 2.09 1.81 28.61
C GLU A 61 3.17 0.89 29.16
N GLU A 62 4.36 1.45 29.36
CA GLU A 62 5.45 0.84 30.10
C GLU A 62 4.92 0.58 31.50
N HIS A 63 4.39 -0.62 31.73
CA HIS A 63 4.13 -1.15 33.06
C HIS A 63 5.50 -1.35 33.74
N PHE A 64 5.94 -0.31 34.45
CA PHE A 64 7.01 -0.37 35.45
C PHE A 64 6.60 -1.22 36.66
#